data_AF-A0A1J0R835-F1
#
_entry.id   AF-A0A1J0R835-F1
#
_cell.length_a   1.000
_cell.length_b   1.000
_cell.length_c   1.000
_cell.angle_alpha   90.00
_cell.angle_beta   90.00
_cell.angle_gamma   90.00
#
_symmetry.space_group_name_H-M   'P 1'
#
loop_
_entity.id
_entity.type
_entity.pdbx_description
1 polymer ?
#
loop_
_entity_poly.entity_id
_entity_poly.type
_entity_poly.pdbx_seq_one_letter_code
_entity_poly.pdbx_strand_id
1 'polypeptide(L)'
;MEVNKLLLQALGTKPDGISELKLTKWSSDRATSCGKPNADTAGTVVGDNLATDIVCLCASDGTNTGNKACGTKADGPTVQFTAVSNDLKAAWKGLASECKTQFPTLPLTASNLKAAIRHFEIEVARPQGTDDVLTNTLGFIKGAGSTGCSGGGNGNDGSCVYYGREPTDKGPLRPAWVTPLTSASVALQQAEQAQARSFSLSQKLKTLNDKLTSLILFGSSIRSSQRQPTNQPSTGDATEIDAQKAAKKECEQHKSNKTTCESTGKCKWNGGDSEDEGECTVDESKVKEQTNTAGTGETANAGPNCASHNDKTNCEKQNVGKDKPVCGWRKGKDNEDDKDTEKCRNGSFLSNKKFALIDAFFMRLLVFFKNSKRFF
;
A
#
# COMPACT_ATOMS: atom_id res chain seq x y z
N MET A 1 -11.42 10.45 1.53
CA MET A 1 -12.53 11.40 1.35
C MET A 1 -13.84 10.78 1.82
N GLU A 2 -14.13 9.54 1.42
CA GLU A 2 -15.38 8.84 1.81
C GLU A 2 -15.58 8.65 3.33
N VAL A 3 -14.55 8.20 4.06
CA VAL A 3 -14.64 8.03 5.53
C VAL A 3 -15.08 9.32 6.23
N ASN A 4 -14.45 10.46 5.89
CA ASN A 4 -14.78 11.74 6.53
C ASN A 4 -16.22 12.18 6.24
N LYS A 5 -16.74 11.89 5.03
CA LYS A 5 -18.13 12.19 4.68
C LYS A 5 -19.10 11.39 5.55
N LEU A 6 -18.85 10.09 5.70
CA LEU A 6 -19.65 9.20 6.54
C LEU A 6 -19.58 9.62 8.02
N LEU A 7 -18.40 9.95 8.54
CA LEU A 7 -18.25 10.43 9.91
C LEU A 7 -19.00 11.75 10.13
N LEU A 8 -18.95 12.68 9.17
CA LEU A 8 -19.72 13.93 9.26
C LEU A 8 -21.22 13.70 9.20
N GLN A 9 -21.68 12.76 8.37
CA GLN A 9 -23.09 12.38 8.31
C GLN A 9 -23.57 11.83 9.67
N ALA A 10 -22.79 10.97 10.31
CA ALA A 10 -23.10 10.47 11.64
C ALA A 10 -23.07 11.56 12.71
N LEU A 11 -22.11 12.50 12.60
CA LEU A 11 -21.91 13.58 13.56
C LEU A 11 -23.00 14.66 13.44
N GLY A 12 -23.59 14.83 12.26
CA GLY A 12 -24.53 15.90 11.92
C GLY A 12 -23.81 17.12 11.35
N THR A 13 -22.96 17.76 12.15
CA THR A 13 -22.18 18.92 11.71
C THR A 13 -20.85 19.04 12.46
N LYS A 14 -19.91 19.81 11.93
CA LYS A 14 -18.64 20.06 12.60
C LYS A 14 -18.85 20.91 13.85
N PRO A 15 -18.25 20.55 15.01
CA PRO A 15 -18.29 21.37 16.22
C PRO A 15 -17.29 22.54 16.16
N ASP A 16 -17.37 23.37 15.12
CA ASP A 16 -16.45 24.50 14.89
C ASP A 16 -17.04 25.85 15.37
N GLY A 17 -18.34 25.88 15.66
CA GLY A 17 -19.08 27.11 15.99
C GLY A 17 -19.39 27.98 14.78
N ILE A 18 -19.20 27.45 13.57
CA ILE A 18 -19.49 28.11 12.28
C ILE A 18 -20.59 27.33 11.58
N SER A 19 -20.43 26.01 11.47
CA SER A 19 -21.36 25.10 10.84
C SER A 19 -22.65 25.02 11.66
N GLU A 20 -23.78 25.33 11.03
CA GLU A 20 -25.07 25.37 11.72
C GLU A 20 -25.48 23.98 12.23
N LEU A 21 -26.07 23.94 13.42
CA LEU A 21 -26.80 22.78 13.95
C LEU A 21 -28.24 23.22 14.21
N LYS A 22 -29.10 23.09 13.18
CA LYS A 22 -30.48 23.55 13.24
C LYS A 22 -31.42 22.53 13.87
N LEU A 23 -32.36 23.02 14.65
CA LEU A 23 -33.33 22.25 15.42
C LEU A 23 -34.67 22.05 14.72
N THR A 24 -34.66 21.51 13.50
CA THR A 24 -35.87 21.47 12.65
C THR A 24 -36.96 20.50 13.10
N LYS A 25 -36.66 19.56 14.00
CA LYS A 25 -37.64 18.59 14.55
C LYS A 25 -37.91 18.75 16.06
N TRP A 26 -37.46 19.85 16.66
CA TRP A 26 -37.53 20.03 18.11
C TRP A 26 -38.94 20.41 18.54
N SER A 27 -39.35 19.91 19.70
CA SER A 27 -40.62 20.26 20.34
C SER A 27 -40.43 21.49 21.26
N SER A 28 -41.55 22.03 21.76
CA SER A 28 -41.57 23.01 22.86
C SER A 28 -41.13 22.45 24.21
N ASP A 29 -40.85 21.14 24.29
CA ASP A 29 -40.35 20.50 25.49
C ASP A 29 -39.25 19.47 25.18
N ARG A 30 -38.32 19.35 26.13
CA ARG A 30 -37.17 18.46 26.04
C ARG A 30 -37.57 16.99 26.00
N ALA A 31 -38.56 16.57 26.80
CA ALA A 31 -38.97 15.18 26.86
C ALA A 31 -39.57 14.68 25.53
N THR A 32 -40.34 15.49 24.81
CA THR A 32 -40.83 15.12 23.48
C THR A 32 -39.70 15.10 22.44
N SER A 33 -38.74 16.03 22.56
CA SER A 33 -37.58 16.07 21.66
C SER A 33 -36.67 14.85 21.87
N CYS A 34 -36.37 14.51 23.13
CA CYS A 34 -35.39 13.49 23.52
C CYS A 34 -35.98 12.11 23.81
N GLY A 35 -37.30 12.02 23.97
CA GLY A 35 -38.06 10.78 24.07
C GLY A 35 -38.66 10.48 25.45
N LYS A 36 -39.71 9.65 25.44
CA LYS A 36 -40.46 9.22 26.63
C LYS A 36 -40.53 7.68 26.66
N PRO A 37 -39.56 7.00 27.31
CA PRO A 37 -39.45 5.55 27.28
C PRO A 37 -40.64 4.82 27.92
N ASN A 38 -41.22 5.37 29.00
CA ASN A 38 -42.41 4.78 29.63
C ASN A 38 -43.63 4.76 28.70
N ALA A 39 -43.76 5.79 27.85
CA ALA A 39 -44.83 5.91 26.86
C ALA A 39 -44.46 5.25 25.51
N ASP A 40 -43.33 4.53 25.44
CA ASP A 40 -42.78 3.95 24.22
C ASP A 40 -42.73 4.94 23.03
N THR A 41 -42.46 6.21 23.34
CA THR A 41 -42.47 7.29 22.34
C THR A 41 -41.05 7.78 22.10
N ALA A 42 -40.51 7.48 20.91
CA ALA A 42 -39.19 7.95 20.48
C ALA A 42 -39.09 9.48 20.53
N GLY A 43 -37.90 10.00 20.82
CA GLY A 43 -37.65 11.43 20.68
C GLY A 43 -37.74 11.87 19.22
N THR A 44 -38.28 13.06 18.96
CA THR A 44 -38.45 13.58 17.60
C THR A 44 -37.14 13.95 16.89
N VAL A 45 -36.05 14.14 17.65
CA VAL A 45 -34.75 14.63 17.12
C VAL A 45 -33.62 13.64 17.30
N VAL A 46 -33.87 12.59 18.08
CA VAL A 46 -32.84 11.66 18.50
C VAL A 46 -32.64 10.58 17.45
N GLY A 47 -31.40 10.15 17.31
CA GLY A 47 -30.99 9.15 16.34
C GLY A 47 -30.79 9.65 14.92
N ASP A 48 -31.12 10.91 14.62
CA ASP A 48 -30.77 11.56 13.36
C ASP A 48 -29.24 11.73 13.23
N ASN A 49 -28.60 12.22 14.29
CA ASN A 49 -27.14 12.42 14.38
C ASN A 49 -26.66 12.46 15.83
N LEU A 50 -25.36 12.26 16.02
CA LEU A 50 -24.75 12.29 17.35
C LEU A 50 -24.85 13.66 18.03
N ALA A 51 -24.80 14.76 17.29
CA ALA A 51 -24.85 16.09 17.89
C ALA A 51 -26.19 16.35 18.60
N THR A 52 -27.32 15.96 17.99
CA THR A 52 -28.64 16.10 18.63
C THR A 52 -28.78 15.19 19.85
N ASP A 53 -28.33 13.94 19.76
CA ASP A 53 -28.32 13.01 20.90
C ASP A 53 -27.48 13.56 22.06
N ILE A 54 -26.29 14.08 21.78
CA ILE A 54 -25.39 14.65 22.79
C ILE A 54 -26.00 15.91 23.41
N VAL A 55 -26.70 16.76 22.65
CA VAL A 55 -27.42 17.89 23.27
C VAL A 55 -28.53 17.39 24.19
N CYS A 56 -29.33 16.40 23.77
CA CYS A 56 -30.37 15.79 24.60
C CYS A 56 -29.83 15.22 25.92
N LEU A 57 -28.65 14.59 25.89
CA LEU A 57 -27.99 14.05 27.07
C LEU A 57 -27.38 15.13 27.97
N CYS A 58 -26.62 16.03 27.37
CA CYS A 58 -25.63 16.83 28.11
C CYS A 58 -26.07 18.26 28.37
N ALA A 59 -26.99 18.83 27.59
CA ALA A 59 -27.31 20.24 27.71
C ALA A 59 -28.14 20.53 28.97
N SER A 60 -27.98 21.75 29.48
CA SER A 60 -28.91 22.34 30.44
C SER A 60 -30.07 22.99 29.69
N ASP A 61 -31.17 23.27 30.39
CA ASP A 61 -32.25 24.11 29.86
C ASP A 61 -32.66 25.18 30.88
N GLY A 62 -33.70 25.97 30.56
CA GLY A 62 -34.17 27.06 31.43
C GLY A 62 -34.72 26.59 32.79
N THR A 63 -35.06 25.30 32.92
CA THR A 63 -35.63 24.70 34.13
C THR A 63 -34.65 23.75 34.82
N ASN A 64 -33.95 22.91 34.06
CA ASN A 64 -32.96 21.95 34.52
C ASN A 64 -31.56 22.48 34.20
N THR A 65 -31.03 23.29 35.11
CA THR A 65 -29.71 23.92 34.99
C THR A 65 -28.62 23.05 35.59
N GLY A 66 -27.36 23.31 35.21
CA GLY A 66 -26.20 22.64 35.81
C GLY A 66 -26.06 21.17 35.42
N ASN A 67 -26.52 20.77 34.23
CA ASN A 67 -26.47 19.37 33.80
C ASN A 67 -25.02 18.91 33.63
N LYS A 68 -24.63 17.87 34.38
CA LYS A 68 -23.30 17.22 34.31
C LYS A 68 -23.39 15.75 33.92
N ALA A 69 -24.51 15.32 33.36
CA ALA A 69 -24.79 13.91 33.04
C ALA A 69 -23.74 13.28 32.11
N CYS A 70 -23.07 14.07 31.29
CA CYS A 70 -22.01 13.60 30.40
C CYS A 70 -20.61 13.57 31.04
N GLY A 71 -20.55 13.58 32.38
CA GLY A 71 -19.32 13.48 33.15
C GLY A 71 -18.49 14.77 33.17
N THR A 72 -18.98 15.84 32.54
CA THR A 72 -18.28 17.10 32.36
C THR A 72 -18.03 17.80 33.69
N LYS A 73 -16.82 18.36 33.88
CA LYS A 73 -16.54 19.19 35.07
C LYS A 73 -17.34 20.49 35.02
N ALA A 74 -17.47 21.04 33.83
CA ALA A 74 -18.32 22.17 33.53
C ALA A 74 -19.78 21.76 33.36
N ASP A 75 -20.69 22.70 33.61
CA ASP A 75 -22.10 22.52 33.31
C ASP A 75 -22.30 22.45 31.78
N GLY A 76 -23.23 21.61 31.35
CA GLY A 76 -23.67 21.57 29.96
C GLY A 76 -24.26 22.93 29.55
N PRO A 77 -24.07 23.33 28.28
CA PRO A 77 -24.57 24.62 27.80
C PRO A 77 -26.09 24.70 27.93
N THR A 78 -26.60 25.87 28.30
CA THR A 78 -28.04 26.11 28.33
C THR A 78 -28.59 26.22 26.91
N VAL A 79 -29.54 25.37 26.58
CA VAL A 79 -30.26 25.39 25.30
C VAL A 79 -31.75 25.61 25.53
N GLN A 80 -32.42 26.14 24.52
CA GLN A 80 -33.88 26.31 24.51
C GLN A 80 -34.50 25.25 23.62
N PHE A 81 -35.29 24.35 24.22
CA PHE A 81 -36.06 23.34 23.50
C PHE A 81 -37.36 24.00 23.02
N THR A 82 -37.34 24.55 21.81
CA THR A 82 -38.51 25.21 21.22
C THR A 82 -38.73 24.73 19.79
N ALA A 83 -39.98 24.85 19.30
CA ALA A 83 -40.35 24.46 17.95
C ALA A 83 -39.83 25.38 16.84
N VAL A 84 -39.18 26.50 17.20
CA VAL A 84 -38.53 27.42 16.25
C VAL A 84 -37.06 27.03 16.08
N SER A 85 -36.55 27.18 14.86
CA SER A 85 -35.18 26.78 14.50
C SER A 85 -34.14 27.64 15.22
N ASN A 86 -33.70 27.18 16.39
CA ASN A 86 -32.51 27.67 17.05
C ASN A 86 -31.27 27.03 16.41
N ASP A 87 -30.17 27.77 16.32
CA ASP A 87 -28.87 27.22 15.91
C ASP A 87 -28.06 26.86 17.15
N LEU A 88 -27.76 25.57 17.33
CA LEU A 88 -27.02 25.06 18.48
C LEU A 88 -25.50 24.98 18.25
N LYS A 89 -24.95 25.56 17.19
CA LYS A 89 -23.50 25.47 16.90
C LYS A 89 -22.60 25.87 18.07
N ALA A 90 -23.01 26.84 18.90
CA ALA A 90 -22.25 27.26 20.07
C ALA A 90 -22.27 26.20 21.19
N ALA A 91 -23.46 25.67 21.51
CA ALA A 91 -23.63 24.59 22.47
C ALA A 91 -22.88 23.33 22.01
N TRP A 92 -23.01 22.96 20.74
CA TRP A 92 -22.33 21.81 20.15
C TRP A 92 -20.80 21.94 20.20
N LYS A 93 -20.26 23.12 19.86
CA LYS A 93 -18.83 23.42 20.01
C LYS A 93 -18.36 23.27 21.46
N GLY A 94 -19.13 23.81 22.42
CA GLY A 94 -18.81 23.72 23.84
C GLY A 94 -18.73 22.27 24.32
N LEU A 95 -19.76 21.47 24.02
CA LEU A 95 -19.83 20.05 24.38
C LEU A 95 -18.69 19.23 23.76
N ALA A 96 -18.40 19.45 22.47
CA ALA A 96 -17.30 18.76 21.81
C ALA A 96 -15.92 19.16 22.36
N SER A 97 -15.73 20.42 22.74
CA SER A 97 -14.50 20.89 23.39
C SER A 97 -14.30 20.20 24.73
N GLU A 98 -15.35 20.14 25.54
CA GLU A 98 -15.31 19.52 26.87
C GLU A 98 -15.09 18.00 26.78
N CYS A 99 -15.68 17.34 25.78
CA CYS A 99 -15.41 15.93 25.47
C CYS A 99 -13.92 15.68 25.18
N LYS A 100 -13.27 16.53 24.36
CA LYS A 100 -11.83 16.41 24.05
C LYS A 100 -10.93 16.66 25.25
N THR A 101 -11.36 17.52 26.18
CA THR A 101 -10.61 17.79 27.41
C THR A 101 -10.63 16.60 28.36
N GLN A 102 -11.75 15.88 28.42
CA GLN A 102 -11.94 14.78 29.36
C GLN A 102 -11.46 13.42 28.85
N PHE A 103 -11.64 13.17 27.56
CA PHE A 103 -11.40 11.84 26.99
C PHE A 103 -10.20 11.88 26.02
N PRO A 104 -9.30 10.89 26.09
CA PRO A 104 -8.20 10.81 25.15
C PRO A 104 -8.73 10.61 23.73
N THR A 105 -8.14 11.33 22.77
CA THR A 105 -8.45 11.12 21.36
C THR A 105 -7.83 9.81 20.91
N LEU A 106 -8.67 8.82 20.58
CA LEU A 106 -8.21 7.56 20.03
C LEU A 106 -7.87 7.71 18.53
N PRO A 107 -6.86 6.98 18.02
CA PRO A 107 -6.61 6.92 16.58
C PRO A 107 -7.85 6.44 15.82
N LEU A 108 -8.16 7.08 14.70
CA LEU A 108 -9.25 6.66 13.83
C LEU A 108 -8.84 5.38 13.08
N THR A 109 -9.24 4.23 13.62
CA THR A 109 -9.04 2.90 13.03
C THR A 109 -10.37 2.17 12.93
N ALA A 110 -10.46 1.16 12.07
CA ALA A 110 -11.63 0.31 11.98
C ALA A 110 -11.95 -0.36 13.32
N SER A 111 -10.93 -0.80 14.05
CA SER A 111 -11.07 -1.45 15.35
C SER A 111 -11.68 -0.50 16.39
N ASN A 112 -11.12 0.70 16.54
CA ASN A 112 -11.60 1.67 17.53
C ASN A 112 -13.02 2.14 17.21
N LEU A 113 -13.35 2.34 15.93
CA LEU A 113 -14.71 2.76 15.56
C LEU A 113 -15.74 1.64 15.80
N LYS A 114 -15.42 0.39 15.48
CA LYS A 114 -16.28 -0.76 15.81
C LYS A 114 -16.46 -0.94 17.32
N ALA A 115 -15.41 -0.73 18.10
CA ALA A 115 -15.49 -0.78 19.56
C ALA A 115 -16.42 0.30 20.10
N ALA A 116 -16.34 1.53 19.60
CA ALA A 116 -17.23 2.61 20.00
C ALA A 116 -18.71 2.31 19.66
N ILE A 117 -19.00 1.78 18.47
CA ILE A 117 -20.35 1.36 18.08
C ILE A 117 -20.87 0.26 19.04
N ARG A 118 -20.06 -0.75 19.34
CA ARG A 118 -20.45 -1.82 20.28
C ARG A 118 -20.68 -1.31 21.69
N HIS A 119 -19.85 -0.40 22.20
CA HIS A 119 -20.09 0.21 23.50
C HIS A 119 -21.42 0.96 23.52
N PHE A 120 -21.72 1.73 22.47
CA PHE A 120 -23.03 2.36 22.34
C PHE A 120 -24.17 1.33 22.36
N GLU A 121 -24.07 0.25 21.57
CA GLU A 121 -25.10 -0.82 21.53
C GLU A 121 -25.31 -1.49 22.88
N ILE A 122 -24.25 -1.65 23.68
CA ILE A 122 -24.33 -2.19 25.05
C ILE A 122 -25.00 -1.18 25.99
N GLU A 123 -24.58 0.07 25.97
CA GLU A 123 -25.10 1.10 26.87
C GLU A 123 -26.57 1.40 26.62
N VAL A 124 -27.00 1.45 25.36
CA VAL A 124 -28.41 1.70 25.01
C VAL A 124 -29.32 0.53 25.36
N ALA A 125 -28.78 -0.70 25.38
CA ALA A 125 -29.50 -1.90 25.78
C ALA A 125 -29.55 -2.08 27.30
N ARG A 126 -28.82 -1.27 28.08
CA ARG A 126 -28.77 -1.36 29.53
C ARG A 126 -30.18 -1.18 30.11
N PRO A 127 -30.68 -2.13 30.92
CA PRO A 127 -31.94 -1.98 31.62
C PRO A 127 -31.89 -0.82 32.63
N GLN A 128 -32.94 -0.01 32.66
CA GLN A 128 -33.07 1.15 33.53
C GLN A 128 -34.52 1.31 34.02
N GLY A 129 -34.70 2.24 34.95
CA GLY A 129 -36.01 2.60 35.52
C GLY A 129 -36.51 1.59 36.55
N THR A 130 -37.80 1.69 36.88
CA THR A 130 -38.46 0.76 37.79
C THR A 130 -38.57 -0.62 37.13
N ASP A 131 -38.20 -1.65 37.88
CA ASP A 131 -38.18 -3.05 37.43
C ASP A 131 -37.32 -3.32 36.18
N ASP A 132 -36.37 -2.42 35.87
CA ASP A 132 -35.42 -2.58 34.76
C ASP A 132 -36.09 -2.73 33.37
N VAL A 133 -37.29 -2.18 33.18
CA VAL A 133 -38.07 -2.36 31.94
C VAL A 133 -37.74 -1.35 30.84
N LEU A 134 -37.06 -0.25 31.17
CA LEU A 134 -36.69 0.79 30.21
C LEU A 134 -35.36 0.40 29.55
N THR A 135 -35.44 0.02 28.28
CA THR A 135 -34.28 -0.27 27.42
C THR A 135 -34.42 0.51 26.11
N ASN A 136 -33.37 0.53 25.30
CA ASN A 136 -33.20 1.44 24.18
C ASN A 136 -33.13 2.92 24.59
N THR A 137 -32.63 3.14 25.81
CA THR A 137 -32.43 4.45 26.42
C THR A 137 -30.94 4.63 26.69
N LEU A 138 -30.33 5.66 26.10
CA LEU A 138 -28.97 6.07 26.41
C LEU A 138 -28.99 7.15 27.50
N GLY A 139 -28.01 7.14 28.40
CA GLY A 139 -27.96 8.05 29.55
C GLY A 139 -28.58 7.41 30.79
N PHE A 140 -29.22 8.22 31.63
CA PHE A 140 -29.84 7.74 32.87
C PHE A 140 -31.25 8.27 33.01
N ILE A 141 -32.20 7.39 33.37
CA ILE A 141 -33.56 7.76 33.74
C ILE A 141 -33.97 7.11 35.06
N LYS A 142 -34.62 7.90 35.93
CA LYS A 142 -35.06 7.44 37.26
C LYS A 142 -36.52 6.99 37.25
N GLY A 143 -36.87 6.12 38.19
CA GLY A 143 -38.24 5.71 38.47
C GLY A 143 -38.92 5.07 37.26
N ALA A 144 -40.22 5.26 37.12
CA ALA A 144 -40.98 4.66 36.02
C ALA A 144 -40.68 5.33 34.67
N GLY A 145 -39.97 6.46 34.65
CA GLY A 145 -39.65 7.21 33.44
C GLY A 145 -40.83 7.95 32.82
N SER A 146 -41.91 8.19 33.58
CA SER A 146 -43.16 8.79 33.10
C SER A 146 -43.02 10.24 32.63
N THR A 147 -42.04 10.98 33.16
CA THR A 147 -41.72 12.34 32.70
C THR A 147 -40.82 12.32 31.46
N GLY A 148 -40.06 11.23 31.28
CA GLY A 148 -39.20 11.00 30.13
C GLY A 148 -37.85 11.71 30.21
N CYS A 149 -37.19 11.83 29.06
CA CYS A 149 -35.86 12.43 28.95
C CYS A 149 -35.94 13.96 28.98
N SER A 150 -36.32 14.53 30.13
CA SER A 150 -36.48 15.98 30.34
C SER A 150 -35.22 16.66 30.88
N GLY A 151 -34.15 15.94 31.19
CA GLY A 151 -32.94 16.48 31.81
C GLY A 151 -33.01 16.68 33.32
N GLY A 152 -34.17 16.45 33.94
CA GLY A 152 -34.30 16.42 35.39
C GLY A 152 -33.71 15.15 36.00
N GLY A 153 -33.57 15.14 37.33
CA GLY A 153 -33.17 13.97 38.13
C GLY A 153 -34.16 13.62 39.25
N ASN A 154 -35.37 14.17 39.18
CA ASN A 154 -36.38 14.12 40.23
C ASN A 154 -37.43 13.05 39.91
N GLY A 155 -37.19 11.85 40.43
CA GLY A 155 -38.21 10.80 40.56
C GLY A 155 -38.48 9.99 39.29
N ASN A 156 -38.90 10.62 38.20
CA ASN A 156 -39.38 9.93 36.98
C ASN A 156 -38.82 10.49 35.65
N ASP A 157 -37.79 11.31 35.73
CA ASP A 157 -37.08 11.88 34.58
C ASP A 157 -35.59 11.52 34.57
N GLY A 158 -34.91 11.99 33.54
CA GLY A 158 -33.50 11.75 33.34
C GLY A 158 -32.87 12.62 32.25
N SER A 159 -31.56 12.77 32.35
CA SER A 159 -30.70 13.16 31.25
C SER A 159 -30.44 11.92 30.38
N CYS A 160 -31.32 11.73 29.39
CA CYS A 160 -31.32 10.55 28.55
C CYS A 160 -31.73 10.86 27.09
N VAL A 161 -31.65 9.84 26.26
CA VAL A 161 -32.19 9.78 24.91
C VAL A 161 -32.93 8.45 24.77
N TYR A 162 -34.16 8.47 24.26
CA TYR A 162 -34.91 7.25 23.96
C TYR A 162 -35.18 7.11 22.46
N TYR A 163 -34.63 6.05 21.87
CA TYR A 163 -34.70 5.82 20.42
C TYR A 163 -36.00 5.17 19.95
N GLY A 164 -36.86 4.70 20.87
CA GLY A 164 -38.13 4.05 20.54
C GLY A 164 -38.02 2.57 20.23
N ARG A 165 -39.15 1.94 19.98
CA ARG A 165 -39.23 0.54 19.57
C ARG A 165 -40.15 0.39 18.36
N GLU A 166 -39.95 -0.69 17.63
CA GLU A 166 -40.84 -1.08 16.55
C GLU A 166 -42.26 -1.29 17.08
N PRO A 167 -43.32 -0.79 16.41
CA PRO A 167 -44.68 -0.87 16.94
C PRO A 167 -45.19 -2.30 17.16
N THR A 168 -44.74 -3.24 16.32
CA THR A 168 -45.30 -4.60 16.23
C THR A 168 -44.57 -5.60 17.14
N ASP A 169 -43.26 -5.74 16.99
CA ASP A 169 -42.47 -6.74 17.72
C ASP A 169 -41.75 -6.18 18.95
N LYS A 170 -41.88 -4.86 19.18
CA LYS A 170 -41.24 -4.13 20.28
C LYS A 170 -39.71 -4.25 20.29
N GLY A 171 -39.11 -4.55 19.14
CA GLY A 171 -37.67 -4.55 18.92
C GLY A 171 -37.10 -3.13 19.05
N PRO A 172 -35.86 -2.96 19.53
CA PRO A 172 -35.25 -1.65 19.68
C PRO A 172 -34.97 -1.01 18.31
N LEU A 173 -35.39 0.24 18.14
CA LEU A 173 -35.04 1.04 16.95
C LEU A 173 -33.56 1.43 17.00
N ARG A 174 -32.88 1.21 15.87
CA ARG A 174 -31.47 1.59 15.71
C ARG A 174 -31.37 3.05 15.24
N PRO A 175 -30.55 3.89 15.88
CA PRO A 175 -30.33 5.26 15.42
C PRO A 175 -29.74 5.30 14.01
N ALA A 176 -30.22 6.24 13.18
CA ALA A 176 -29.82 6.36 11.78
C ALA A 176 -28.32 6.67 11.61
N TRP A 177 -27.72 7.40 12.54
CA TRP A 177 -26.29 7.74 12.52
C TRP A 177 -25.36 6.53 12.72
N VAL A 178 -25.87 5.39 13.20
CA VAL A 178 -25.03 4.19 13.38
C VAL A 178 -24.64 3.58 12.04
N THR A 179 -25.51 3.65 11.02
CA THR A 179 -25.25 3.14 9.68
C THR A 179 -24.00 3.78 9.04
N PRO A 180 -23.87 5.11 8.94
CA PRO A 180 -22.67 5.72 8.39
C PRO A 180 -21.41 5.42 9.20
N LEU A 181 -21.48 5.29 10.53
CA LEU A 181 -20.30 4.85 11.32
C LEU A 181 -19.89 3.41 10.98
N THR A 182 -20.87 2.52 10.80
CA THR A 182 -20.63 1.13 10.41
C THR A 182 -19.95 1.08 9.04
N SER A 183 -20.47 1.82 8.06
CA SER A 183 -19.88 1.96 6.72
C SER A 183 -18.47 2.57 6.77
N ALA A 184 -18.25 3.59 7.61
CA ALA A 184 -16.94 4.19 7.80
C ALA A 184 -15.93 3.18 8.37
N SER A 185 -16.37 2.31 9.29
CA SER A 185 -15.51 1.26 9.86
C SER A 185 -15.09 0.23 8.81
N VAL A 186 -15.98 -0.13 7.87
CA VAL A 186 -15.67 -1.03 6.76
C VAL A 186 -14.70 -0.38 5.80
N ALA A 187 -14.92 0.89 5.44
CA ALA A 187 -14.02 1.64 4.57
C ALA A 187 -12.62 1.81 5.19
N LEU A 188 -12.54 2.07 6.50
CA LEU A 188 -11.26 2.10 7.24
C LEU A 188 -10.56 0.74 7.19
N GLN A 189 -11.29 -0.35 7.41
CA GLN A 189 -10.72 -1.69 7.39
C GLN A 189 -10.13 -2.04 6.02
N GLN A 190 -10.82 -1.67 4.94
CA GLN A 190 -10.32 -1.86 3.58
C GLN A 190 -9.05 -1.03 3.32
N ALA A 191 -9.02 0.23 3.79
CA ALA A 191 -7.85 1.09 3.66
C ALA A 191 -6.64 0.54 4.44
N GLU A 192 -6.85 0.09 5.67
CA GLU A 192 -5.82 -0.55 6.51
C GLU A 192 -5.24 -1.80 5.85
N GLN A 193 -6.09 -2.65 5.29
CA GLN A 193 -5.66 -3.85 4.55
C GLN A 193 -4.88 -3.50 3.27
N ALA A 194 -5.33 -2.51 2.51
CA ALA A 194 -4.64 -2.04 1.32
C ALA A 194 -3.24 -1.49 1.65
N GLN A 195 -3.11 -0.79 2.78
CA GLN A 195 -1.83 -0.28 3.27
C GLN A 195 -0.88 -1.43 3.65
N ALA A 196 -1.36 -2.42 4.40
CA ALA A 196 -0.56 -3.59 4.77
C ALA A 196 -0.07 -4.37 3.53
N ARG A 197 -0.94 -4.55 2.53
CA ARG A 197 -0.59 -5.19 1.25
C ARG A 197 0.46 -4.38 0.48
N SER A 198 0.33 -3.06 0.44
CA SER A 198 1.29 -2.16 -0.23
C SER A 198 2.67 -2.23 0.42
N PHE A 199 2.74 -2.24 1.76
CA PHE A 199 3.99 -2.41 2.48
C PHE A 199 4.64 -3.77 2.19
N SER A 200 3.87 -4.86 2.22
CA SER A 200 4.36 -6.20 1.87
C SER A 200 4.90 -6.26 0.44
N LEU A 201 4.19 -5.65 -0.53
CA LEU A 201 4.64 -5.60 -1.91
C LEU A 201 5.94 -4.80 -2.07
N SER A 202 6.06 -3.67 -1.37
CA SER A 202 7.29 -2.86 -1.37
C SER A 202 8.49 -3.65 -0.83
N GLN A 203 8.31 -4.40 0.26
CA GLN A 203 9.37 -5.28 0.78
C GLN A 203 9.76 -6.39 -0.20
N LYS A 204 8.79 -6.99 -0.90
CA LYS A 204 9.06 -7.98 -1.96
C LYS A 204 9.85 -7.37 -3.11
N LEU A 205 9.51 -6.14 -3.52
CA LEU A 205 10.25 -5.42 -4.57
C LEU A 205 11.71 -5.13 -4.15
N LYS A 206 11.93 -4.68 -2.91
CA LYS A 206 13.29 -4.50 -2.37
C LYS A 206 14.07 -5.82 -2.36
N THR A 207 13.46 -6.88 -1.85
CA THR A 207 14.08 -8.22 -1.83
C THR A 207 14.43 -8.70 -3.24
N LEU A 208 13.56 -8.48 -4.23
CA LEU A 208 13.84 -8.82 -5.63
C LEU A 208 14.99 -7.99 -6.19
N ASN A 209 15.04 -6.69 -5.89
CA ASN A 209 16.14 -5.82 -6.28
C ASN A 209 17.47 -6.29 -5.67
N ASP A 210 17.48 -6.61 -4.38
CA ASP A 210 18.70 -7.06 -3.68
C ASP A 210 19.18 -8.41 -4.22
N LYS A 211 18.26 -9.33 -4.53
CA LYS A 211 18.59 -10.60 -5.19
C LYS A 211 19.16 -10.38 -6.59
N LEU A 212 18.61 -9.44 -7.36
CA LEU A 212 19.13 -9.10 -8.68
C LEU A 212 20.54 -8.50 -8.55
N THR A 213 20.76 -7.57 -7.63
CA THR A 213 22.08 -7.00 -7.35
C THR A 213 23.07 -8.07 -6.92
N SER A 214 22.65 -8.97 -6.02
CA SER A 214 23.47 -10.10 -5.59
C SER A 214 23.82 -11.03 -6.75
N LEU A 215 22.87 -11.36 -7.63
CA LEU A 215 23.14 -12.17 -8.83
C LEU A 215 24.13 -11.49 -9.78
N ILE A 216 24.01 -10.17 -9.97
CA ILE A 216 24.98 -9.39 -10.74
C ILE A 216 26.37 -9.46 -10.09
N LEU A 217 26.45 -9.26 -8.78
CA LEU A 217 27.71 -9.32 -8.01
C LEU A 217 28.33 -10.72 -7.99
N PHE A 218 27.53 -11.78 -7.93
CA PHE A 218 28.01 -13.15 -8.07
C PHE A 218 28.53 -13.41 -9.49
N GLY A 219 27.83 -12.94 -10.52
CA GLY A 219 28.29 -13.01 -11.90
C GLY A 219 29.61 -12.25 -12.15
N SER A 220 29.82 -11.11 -11.49
CA SER A 220 31.09 -10.37 -11.56
C SER A 220 32.18 -10.97 -10.66
N SER A 221 31.84 -11.67 -9.57
CA SER A 221 32.80 -12.40 -8.72
C SER A 221 33.34 -13.65 -9.42
N ILE A 222 32.53 -14.35 -10.22
CA ILE A 222 33.01 -15.44 -11.08
C ILE A 222 33.99 -14.91 -12.15
N ARG A 223 33.76 -13.69 -12.68
CA ARG A 223 34.72 -13.02 -13.58
C ARG A 223 35.98 -12.52 -12.86
N SER A 224 35.91 -12.22 -11.56
CA SER A 224 37.05 -11.81 -10.75
C SER A 224 37.89 -12.99 -10.23
N SER A 225 37.30 -14.18 -10.06
CA SER A 225 38.05 -15.40 -9.73
C SER A 225 38.86 -15.94 -10.92
N GLN A 226 38.61 -15.44 -12.14
CA GLN A 226 39.52 -15.61 -13.28
C GLN A 226 40.60 -14.52 -13.37
N ARG A 227 40.65 -13.59 -12.39
CA ARG A 227 41.71 -12.59 -12.25
C ARG A 227 42.27 -12.62 -10.83
N GLN A 228 42.79 -13.76 -10.43
CA GLN A 228 43.77 -13.77 -9.36
C GLN A 228 45.07 -13.17 -9.94
N PRO A 229 45.68 -12.16 -9.30
CA PRO A 229 46.99 -11.68 -9.72
C PRO A 229 48.01 -12.75 -9.34
N THR A 230 48.35 -13.63 -10.27
CA THR A 230 49.64 -14.32 -10.21
C THR A 230 50.71 -13.28 -10.47
N ASN A 231 51.30 -12.75 -9.40
CA ASN A 231 52.62 -12.15 -9.47
C ASN A 231 53.58 -13.23 -9.99
N GLN A 232 53.91 -13.21 -11.27
CA GLN A 232 55.18 -13.70 -11.84
C GLN A 232 55.30 -13.24 -13.31
N PRO A 233 56.52 -13.15 -13.84
CA PRO A 233 56.92 -12.12 -14.79
C PRO A 233 56.53 -12.47 -16.22
N SER A 234 56.39 -11.42 -17.02
CA SER A 234 56.31 -11.40 -18.48
C SER A 234 57.11 -12.52 -19.17
N THR A 235 56.44 -13.26 -20.05
CA THR A 235 56.90 -13.52 -21.44
C THR A 235 55.79 -14.19 -22.25
N GLY A 236 55.67 -13.79 -23.51
CA GLY A 236 54.71 -14.33 -24.48
C GLY A 236 55.10 -15.72 -25.01
N ASP A 237 54.29 -16.19 -25.96
CA ASP A 237 54.40 -17.45 -26.72
C ASP A 237 54.01 -18.74 -25.97
N ALA A 238 52.70 -18.97 -25.86
CA ALA A 238 52.16 -20.26 -25.39
C ALA A 238 50.87 -20.68 -26.12
N THR A 239 50.75 -20.38 -27.42
CA THR A 239 49.64 -20.90 -28.25
C THR A 239 50.08 -21.86 -29.35
N GLU A 240 51.38 -22.00 -29.65
CA GLU A 240 51.88 -22.99 -30.61
C GLU A 240 52.24 -24.35 -29.96
N ILE A 241 52.64 -24.33 -28.68
CA ILE A 241 53.17 -25.52 -27.97
C ILE A 241 52.08 -26.54 -27.61
N ASP A 242 50.87 -26.09 -27.24
CA ASP A 242 49.80 -27.00 -26.81
C ASP A 242 49.13 -27.73 -27.98
N ALA A 243 49.01 -27.10 -29.15
CA ALA A 243 48.49 -27.75 -30.36
C ALA A 243 49.46 -28.83 -30.88
N GLN A 244 50.77 -28.56 -30.85
CA GLN A 244 51.80 -29.55 -31.21
C GLN A 244 51.88 -30.70 -30.20
N LYS A 245 51.75 -30.44 -28.89
CA LYS A 245 51.73 -31.51 -27.88
C LYS A 245 50.53 -32.44 -28.01
N ALA A 246 49.36 -31.91 -28.34
CA ALA A 246 48.16 -32.71 -28.55
C ALA A 246 48.27 -33.58 -29.81
N ALA A 247 48.72 -33.00 -30.93
CA ALA A 247 48.96 -33.75 -32.17
C ALA A 247 50.03 -34.83 -31.99
N LYS A 248 51.07 -34.56 -31.18
CA LYS A 248 52.14 -35.54 -30.90
C LYS A 248 51.63 -36.77 -30.16
N LYS A 249 50.75 -36.59 -29.17
CA LYS A 249 50.12 -37.72 -28.47
C LYS A 249 49.16 -38.53 -29.34
N GLU A 250 48.56 -37.93 -30.36
CA GLU A 250 47.62 -38.61 -31.26
C GLU A 250 48.38 -39.47 -32.28
N CYS A 251 49.43 -38.92 -32.92
CA CYS A 251 50.24 -39.68 -33.87
C CYS A 251 51.04 -40.82 -33.19
N GLU A 252 51.52 -40.61 -31.96
CA GLU A 252 52.24 -41.63 -31.18
C GLU A 252 51.38 -42.85 -30.78
N GLN A 253 50.06 -42.84 -30.98
CA GLN A 253 49.19 -44.00 -30.74
C GLN A 253 49.15 -44.98 -31.91
N HIS A 254 49.63 -44.59 -33.10
CA HIS A 254 49.51 -45.36 -34.34
C HIS A 254 50.84 -45.99 -34.80
N LYS A 255 51.67 -46.46 -33.85
CA LYS A 255 53.08 -46.87 -34.06
C LYS A 255 53.31 -48.15 -34.88
N SER A 256 52.27 -48.81 -35.37
CA SER A 256 52.41 -50.16 -35.97
C SER A 256 51.52 -50.41 -37.18
N ASN A 257 50.96 -49.37 -37.81
CA ASN A 257 50.16 -49.54 -39.03
C ASN A 257 50.18 -48.27 -39.90
N LYS A 258 50.78 -48.38 -41.08
CA LYS A 258 50.93 -47.30 -42.06
C LYS A 258 49.59 -46.65 -42.44
N THR A 259 48.58 -47.47 -42.77
CA THR A 259 47.25 -46.99 -43.21
C THR A 259 46.55 -46.15 -42.13
N THR A 260 46.66 -46.57 -40.87
CA THR A 260 46.04 -45.87 -39.74
C THR A 260 46.76 -44.54 -39.47
N CYS A 261 48.09 -44.53 -39.55
CA CYS A 261 48.90 -43.31 -39.42
C CYS A 261 48.53 -42.26 -40.50
N GLU A 262 48.52 -42.66 -41.77
CA GLU A 262 48.26 -41.75 -42.90
C GLU A 262 46.80 -41.25 -42.94
N SER A 263 45.84 -42.06 -42.47
CA SER A 263 44.42 -41.67 -42.39
C SER A 263 44.13 -40.56 -41.37
N THR A 264 45.03 -40.31 -40.42
CA THR A 264 44.84 -39.32 -39.34
C THR A 264 45.08 -37.88 -39.82
N GLY A 265 45.53 -37.68 -41.07
CA GLY A 265 45.60 -36.40 -41.77
C GLY A 265 46.61 -35.37 -41.24
N LYS A 266 46.97 -35.45 -39.95
CA LYS A 266 47.92 -34.60 -39.21
C LYS A 266 49.26 -35.32 -38.90
N CYS A 267 49.36 -36.58 -39.31
CA CYS A 267 50.48 -37.48 -39.02
C CYS A 267 51.11 -37.99 -40.32
N LYS A 268 52.40 -38.33 -40.26
CA LYS A 268 53.22 -38.85 -41.35
C LYS A 268 53.91 -40.14 -40.91
N TRP A 269 53.88 -41.15 -41.78
CA TRP A 269 54.59 -42.42 -41.59
C TRP A 269 56.04 -42.33 -42.08
N ASN A 270 56.99 -42.75 -41.24
CA ASN A 270 58.43 -42.73 -41.55
C ASN A 270 59.05 -44.13 -41.76
N GLY A 271 58.24 -45.16 -42.05
CA GLY A 271 58.71 -46.53 -42.34
C GLY A 271 58.97 -46.85 -43.82
N GLY A 272 58.87 -45.86 -44.72
CA GLY A 272 59.00 -46.07 -46.16
C GLY A 272 57.86 -46.93 -46.73
N ASP A 273 58.19 -47.96 -47.50
CA ASP A 273 57.22 -48.87 -48.14
C ASP A 273 56.77 -50.03 -47.22
N SER A 274 57.32 -50.12 -46.00
CA SER A 274 56.91 -51.12 -45.01
C SER A 274 55.56 -50.75 -44.39
N GLU A 275 54.65 -51.72 -44.32
CA GLU A 275 53.29 -51.55 -43.79
C GLU A 275 53.24 -51.64 -42.25
N ASP A 276 54.18 -52.40 -41.66
CA ASP A 276 54.15 -52.80 -40.23
C ASP A 276 55.40 -52.37 -39.43
N GLU A 277 56.49 -51.96 -40.11
CA GLU A 277 57.73 -51.50 -39.45
C GLU A 277 58.03 -50.05 -39.82
N GLY A 278 57.64 -49.12 -38.94
CA GLY A 278 57.86 -47.68 -39.13
C GLY A 278 57.35 -46.86 -37.95
N GLU A 279 57.66 -45.56 -37.95
CA GLU A 279 57.24 -44.64 -36.89
C GLU A 279 56.26 -43.60 -37.44
N CYS A 280 55.14 -43.41 -36.73
CA CYS A 280 54.15 -42.39 -37.04
C CYS A 280 54.46 -41.10 -36.26
N THR A 281 54.83 -40.03 -36.96
CA THR A 281 55.20 -38.73 -36.36
C THR A 281 54.27 -37.62 -36.83
N VAL A 282 54.16 -36.52 -36.08
CA VAL A 282 53.38 -35.34 -36.50
C VAL A 282 53.96 -34.73 -37.77
N ASP A 283 53.10 -34.39 -38.72
CA ASP A 283 53.49 -33.56 -39.86
C ASP A 283 53.32 -32.08 -39.48
N GLU A 284 54.42 -31.44 -39.09
CA GLU A 284 54.42 -30.04 -38.63
C GLU A 284 53.91 -29.05 -39.70
N SER A 285 53.95 -29.42 -40.99
CA SER A 285 53.41 -28.61 -42.09
C SER A 285 51.88 -28.64 -42.15
N LYS A 286 51.27 -29.74 -41.69
CA LYS A 286 49.79 -29.95 -41.66
C LYS A 286 49.14 -29.37 -40.41
N VAL A 287 49.90 -29.19 -39.31
CA VAL A 287 49.40 -28.57 -38.08
C VAL A 287 49.20 -27.06 -38.24
N LYS A 288 49.95 -26.41 -39.15
CA LYS A 288 49.83 -24.98 -39.44
C LYS A 288 48.67 -24.62 -40.39
N GLU A 289 48.00 -25.61 -41.00
CA GLU A 289 47.10 -25.40 -42.14
C GLU A 289 45.61 -25.70 -41.85
N GLN A 290 45.16 -25.53 -40.60
CA GLN A 290 43.74 -25.23 -40.32
C GLN A 290 43.53 -23.75 -40.04
N THR A 291 43.98 -22.92 -40.97
CA THR A 291 43.52 -21.54 -41.14
C THR A 291 42.62 -21.53 -42.36
N ASN A 292 41.33 -21.25 -42.12
CA ASN A 292 40.35 -20.59 -42.98
C ASN A 292 38.97 -21.28 -42.93
N THR A 293 38.18 -20.92 -41.93
CA THR A 293 36.85 -20.36 -42.22
C THR A 293 36.64 -19.21 -41.24
N ALA A 294 36.50 -18.03 -41.83
CA ALA A 294 36.50 -16.74 -41.18
C ALA A 294 35.34 -16.57 -40.19
N GLY A 295 35.68 -16.03 -39.02
CA GLY A 295 34.76 -15.46 -38.05
C GLY A 295 35.57 -14.49 -37.21
N THR A 296 35.68 -13.27 -37.71
CA THR A 296 36.53 -12.18 -37.23
C THR A 296 36.44 -11.99 -35.71
N GLY A 297 37.61 -12.00 -35.08
CA GLY A 297 37.80 -11.74 -33.67
C GLY A 297 37.35 -10.34 -33.24
N GLU A 298 37.03 -10.29 -31.96
CA GLU A 298 36.63 -9.14 -31.17
C GLU A 298 37.50 -7.91 -31.41
N THR A 299 36.86 -6.82 -31.86
CA THR A 299 37.26 -5.48 -31.43
C THR A 299 36.50 -5.16 -30.14
N ALA A 300 37.23 -4.61 -29.18
CA ALA A 300 36.78 -4.06 -27.92
C ALA A 300 35.30 -3.62 -27.85
N ASN A 301 34.56 -4.14 -26.86
CA ASN A 301 33.42 -3.47 -26.22
C ASN A 301 32.45 -2.71 -27.16
N ALA A 302 31.99 -3.34 -28.24
CA ALA A 302 30.82 -2.84 -28.95
C ALA A 302 29.56 -3.50 -28.38
N GLY A 303 28.89 -2.81 -27.46
CA GLY A 303 27.45 -3.02 -27.33
C GLY A 303 26.78 -2.90 -28.71
N PRO A 304 25.56 -3.43 -28.91
CA PRO A 304 24.90 -3.39 -30.21
C PRO A 304 25.03 -2.00 -30.85
N ASN A 305 25.33 -1.91 -32.15
CA ASN A 305 25.62 -0.63 -32.82
C ASN A 305 24.34 0.21 -33.06
N CYS A 306 23.52 0.39 -32.02
CA CYS A 306 22.26 1.10 -32.11
C CYS A 306 22.48 2.58 -32.44
N ALA A 307 23.58 3.16 -31.95
CA ALA A 307 23.93 4.56 -32.18
C ALA A 307 24.20 4.91 -33.66
N SER A 308 24.44 3.92 -34.54
CA SER A 308 24.63 4.15 -35.97
C SER A 308 23.32 4.34 -36.75
N HIS A 309 22.15 4.07 -36.15
CA HIS A 309 20.86 4.21 -36.80
C HIS A 309 20.24 5.58 -36.50
N ASN A 310 20.26 6.45 -37.52
CA ASN A 310 19.80 7.83 -37.42
C ASN A 310 18.27 7.98 -37.62
N ASP A 311 17.56 6.89 -37.89
CA ASP A 311 16.12 6.86 -38.06
C ASP A 311 15.46 5.76 -37.22
N LYS A 312 14.23 6.03 -36.81
CA LYS A 312 13.45 5.17 -35.93
C LYS A 312 13.16 3.80 -36.55
N THR A 313 12.90 3.75 -37.85
CA THR A 313 12.55 2.52 -38.56
C THR A 313 13.71 1.52 -38.58
N ASN A 314 14.92 1.99 -38.90
CA ASN A 314 16.11 1.14 -38.90
C ASN A 314 16.56 0.77 -37.49
N CYS A 315 16.31 1.64 -36.50
CA CYS A 315 16.50 1.32 -35.08
C CYS A 315 15.61 0.15 -34.62
N GLU A 316 14.32 0.16 -34.97
CA GLU A 316 13.36 -0.87 -34.55
C GLU A 316 13.58 -2.20 -35.27
N LYS A 317 14.04 -2.18 -36.53
CA LYS A 317 14.41 -3.39 -37.28
C LYS A 317 15.49 -4.22 -36.59
N GLN A 318 16.35 -3.62 -35.77
CA GLN A 318 17.40 -4.35 -35.03
C GLN A 318 16.86 -5.33 -33.98
N ASN A 319 15.56 -5.27 -33.69
CA ASN A 319 14.87 -6.13 -32.74
C ASN A 319 14.12 -7.30 -33.41
N VAL A 320 14.04 -7.35 -34.74
CA VAL A 320 13.33 -8.41 -35.46
C VAL A 320 14.05 -9.74 -35.25
N GLY A 321 13.30 -10.76 -34.82
CA GLY A 321 13.83 -12.10 -34.54
C GLY A 321 14.60 -12.23 -33.21
N LYS A 322 14.52 -11.25 -32.31
CA LYS A 322 15.21 -11.29 -31.01
C LYS A 322 14.23 -11.34 -29.84
N ASP A 323 14.51 -12.21 -28.87
CA ASP A 323 13.67 -12.41 -27.68
C ASP A 323 13.57 -11.17 -26.78
N LYS A 324 14.51 -10.22 -26.91
CA LYS A 324 14.54 -8.96 -26.16
C LYS A 324 14.96 -7.81 -27.07
N PRO A 325 14.40 -6.61 -26.89
CA PRO A 325 14.82 -5.43 -27.65
C PRO A 325 16.28 -5.09 -27.33
N VAL A 326 17.10 -5.09 -28.38
CA VAL A 326 18.53 -4.80 -28.34
C VAL A 326 18.81 -3.31 -28.60
N CYS A 327 17.93 -2.63 -29.34
CA CYS A 327 17.98 -1.20 -29.61
C CYS A 327 16.63 -0.52 -29.28
N GLY A 328 16.67 0.72 -28.82
CA GLY A 328 15.48 1.51 -28.52
C GLY A 328 15.64 2.98 -28.90
N TRP A 329 14.59 3.54 -29.51
CA TRP A 329 14.51 4.97 -29.80
C TRP A 329 14.12 5.74 -28.54
N ARG A 330 15.08 6.45 -27.93
CA ARG A 330 14.87 7.13 -26.65
C ARG A 330 15.81 8.32 -26.45
N LYS A 331 15.46 9.17 -25.50
CA LYS A 331 16.33 10.20 -24.94
C LYS A 331 17.50 9.58 -24.15
N GLY A 332 18.59 10.34 -24.01
CA GLY A 332 19.77 9.96 -23.23
C GLY A 332 19.47 9.78 -21.73
N LYS A 333 20.24 8.91 -21.07
CA LYS A 333 20.22 8.74 -19.60
C LYS A 333 21.20 9.68 -18.92
N ASP A 334 21.24 9.66 -17.58
CA ASP A 334 22.08 10.57 -16.79
C ASP A 334 23.57 10.49 -17.12
N ASN A 335 24.03 9.35 -17.64
CA ASN A 335 25.39 9.05 -18.05
C ASN A 335 25.59 9.00 -19.58
N GLU A 336 24.65 9.53 -20.37
CA GLU A 336 24.75 9.59 -21.83
C GLU A 336 24.58 11.03 -22.34
N ASP A 337 25.26 11.37 -23.43
CA ASP A 337 25.17 12.67 -24.08
C ASP A 337 23.79 12.89 -24.74
N ASP A 338 23.46 14.15 -25.04
CA ASP A 338 22.20 14.56 -25.69
C ASP A 338 20.93 14.07 -24.99
N LYS A 339 20.74 14.49 -23.74
CA LYS A 339 19.63 14.07 -22.87
C LYS A 339 18.25 14.51 -23.39
N ASP A 340 18.17 15.55 -24.21
CA ASP A 340 16.88 16.08 -24.69
C ASP A 340 16.46 15.57 -26.07
N THR A 341 17.37 14.91 -26.80
CA THR A 341 17.16 14.47 -28.18
C THR A 341 16.91 12.96 -28.24
N GLU A 342 15.85 12.55 -28.94
CA GLU A 342 15.58 11.13 -29.19
C GLU A 342 16.51 10.58 -30.27
N LYS A 343 17.24 9.50 -29.97
CA LYS A 343 18.12 8.81 -30.90
C LYS A 343 18.02 7.29 -30.66
N CYS A 344 18.49 6.49 -31.60
CA CYS A 344 18.60 5.05 -31.40
C CYS A 344 19.73 4.73 -30.42
N ARG A 345 19.42 4.07 -29.31
CA ARG A 345 20.38 3.78 -28.23
C ARG A 345 20.29 2.33 -27.78
N ASN A 346 21.34 1.85 -27.13
CA ASN A 346 21.42 0.47 -26.67
C ASN A 346 20.28 0.18 -25.69
N GLY A 347 19.55 -0.89 -25.99
CA GLY A 347 18.43 -1.41 -25.25
C GLY A 347 18.93 -2.11 -24.00
N SER A 348 18.90 -1.40 -22.89
CA SER A 348 18.77 -1.99 -21.57
C SER A 348 17.78 -1.11 -20.82
N PHE A 349 17.03 -1.75 -19.94
CA PHE A 349 15.92 -1.20 -19.15
C PHE A 349 14.56 -1.21 -19.86
N LEU A 350 13.78 -2.24 -19.48
CA LEU A 350 12.33 -2.18 -19.37
C LEU A 350 11.94 -1.02 -18.44
N SER A 351 11.95 0.21 -18.95
CA SER A 351 11.10 1.28 -18.41
C SER A 351 9.67 1.00 -18.88
N ASN A 352 9.07 -0.03 -18.29
CA ASN A 352 7.64 -0.23 -18.41
C ASN A 352 6.98 1.01 -17.77
N LYS A 353 6.01 1.61 -18.46
CA LYS A 353 5.22 2.79 -18.01
C LYS A 353 4.58 2.65 -16.61
N LYS A 354 4.73 1.48 -15.98
CA LYS A 354 4.35 1.17 -14.61
C LYS A 354 5.26 1.81 -13.53
N PHE A 355 6.52 2.13 -13.81
CA PHE A 355 7.40 2.76 -12.79
C PHE A 355 7.20 4.27 -12.64
N ALA A 356 6.90 5.00 -13.73
CA ALA A 356 6.53 6.42 -13.65
C ALA A 356 5.23 6.65 -12.83
N LEU A 357 4.33 5.66 -12.84
CA LEU A 357 3.15 5.64 -11.97
C LEU A 357 3.51 5.46 -10.48
N ILE A 358 4.61 4.75 -10.17
CA ILE A 358 5.06 4.54 -8.80
C ILE A 358 5.69 5.82 -8.25
N ASP A 359 6.53 6.53 -9.01
CA ASP A 359 7.08 7.82 -8.55
C ASP A 359 6.00 8.90 -8.38
N ALA A 360 5.02 8.96 -9.30
CA ALA A 360 3.89 9.87 -9.15
C ALA A 360 3.00 9.52 -7.95
N PHE A 361 2.87 8.22 -7.61
CA PHE A 361 2.18 7.77 -6.39
C PHE A 361 2.97 8.09 -5.13
N PHE A 362 4.29 7.89 -5.12
CA PHE A 362 5.15 8.22 -3.98
C PHE A 362 5.18 9.72 -3.70
N MET A 363 5.21 10.57 -4.73
CA MET A 363 5.12 12.02 -4.55
C MET A 363 3.74 12.48 -4.08
N ARG A 364 2.64 11.89 -4.57
CA ARG A 364 1.29 12.17 -4.03
C ARG A 364 1.12 11.67 -2.59
N LEU A 365 1.73 10.54 -2.23
CA LEU A 365 1.70 9.97 -0.89
C LEU A 365 2.51 10.82 0.10
N LEU A 366 3.69 11.32 -0.30
CA LEU A 366 4.50 12.24 0.51
C LEU A 366 3.81 13.59 0.72
N VAL A 367 3.09 14.12 -0.28
CA VAL A 367 2.25 15.32 -0.12
C VAL A 367 1.09 15.05 0.84
N PHE A 368 0.48 13.86 0.80
CA PHE A 368 -0.55 13.45 1.76
C PHE A 368 0.00 13.39 3.20
N PHE A 369 1.19 12.82 3.39
CA PHE A 369 1.87 12.77 4.70
C PHE A 369 2.34 14.14 5.21
N LYS A 370 2.79 15.03 4.32
CA LYS A 370 3.23 16.39 4.66
C LYS A 370 2.06 17.27 5.09
N ASN A 371 0.87 17.07 4.51
CA ASN A 371 -0.35 17.77 4.92
C ASN A 371 -0.97 17.21 6.22
N SER A 372 -0.82 15.92 6.52
CA SER A 372 -1.26 15.35 7.81
C SER A 372 -0.39 15.76 9.01
N LYS A 373 0.85 16.20 8.78
CA LYS A 373 1.72 16.74 9.86
C LYS A 373 1.47 18.21 10.20
N ARG A 374 0.63 18.92 9.44
CA ARG A 374 0.23 20.32 9.73
C ARG A 374 -1.07 20.43 10.55
N PHE A 375 -1.64 19.30 10.98
CA PHE A 375 -2.86 19.24 11.77
C PHE A 375 -2.72 18.42 13.07
N PHE A 376 -1.49 18.19 13.54
CA PHE A 376 -1.24 17.79 14.92
C PHE A 376 -1.11 19.02 15.80
#